data_AF-A0A2W4VT23-F1
#
_entry.id   AF-A0A2W4VT23-F1
#
_cell.length_a   1.000
_cell.length_b   1.000
_cell.length_c   1.000
_cell.angle_alpha   90.00
_cell.angle_beta   90.00
_cell.angle_gamma   90.00
#
_symmetry.space_group_name_H-M   'P 1'
#
loop_
_entity.id
_entity.type
_entity.pdbx_description
1 polymer ?
#
loop_
_entity_poly.entity_id
_entity_poly.type
_entity_poly.pdbx_seq_one_letter_code
_entity_poly.pdbx_strand_id
1 'polypeptide(L)'
;MDLFSQPKSSVDPAVLQQLKAQIANLLQLDAETTISINQSQCKEPGCPPIETAIIILTQPTQQYKIHKALGDISAADLVKAVQES
;
A
#
# COMPACT_ATOMS: atom_id res chain seq x y z
N MET A 1 21.23 21.75 14.26
CA MET A 1 19.95 22.01 13.58
C MET A 1 19.80 20.92 12.53
N ASP A 2 19.34 19.76 12.96
CA ASP A 2 19.34 18.53 12.16
C ASP A 2 18.02 18.45 11.38
N LEU A 3 17.98 19.19 10.27
CA LEU A 3 16.79 19.37 9.43
C LEU A 3 16.43 18.16 8.53
N PHE A 4 17.00 16.98 8.79
CA PHE A 4 16.80 15.77 7.97
C PHE A 4 16.42 14.52 8.77
N SER A 5 15.83 14.69 9.95
CA SER A 5 15.11 13.58 10.58
C SER A 5 13.75 13.42 9.90
N GLN A 6 13.74 13.07 8.60
CA GLN A 6 12.57 12.36 8.09
C GLN A 6 12.49 11.10 8.96
N PRO A 7 11.39 10.87 9.72
CA PRO A 7 11.16 9.55 10.25
C PRO A 7 11.03 8.68 9.03
N LYS A 8 12.13 8.00 8.67
CA LYS A 8 12.15 6.90 7.73
C LYS A 8 11.08 6.00 8.31
N SER A 9 9.89 6.05 7.73
CA SER A 9 8.83 5.13 8.06
C SER A 9 9.36 3.82 7.52
N SER A 10 10.20 3.19 8.34
CA SER A 10 10.92 1.96 8.03
C SER A 10 9.87 0.87 8.06
N VAL A 11 9.05 0.86 7.02
CA VAL A 11 8.15 -0.25 6.78
C VAL A 11 9.05 -1.46 6.65
N ASP A 12 8.84 -2.42 7.52
CA ASP A 12 9.64 -3.62 7.54
C ASP A 12 9.54 -4.30 6.15
N PRO A 13 10.67 -4.65 5.52
CA PRO A 13 10.63 -5.26 4.20
C PRO A 13 9.85 -6.57 4.17
N ALA A 14 9.76 -7.30 5.30
CA ALA A 14 8.92 -8.49 5.40
C ALA A 14 7.43 -8.14 5.33
N VAL A 15 7.00 -7.06 5.97
CA VAL A 15 5.60 -6.57 5.87
C VAL A 15 5.27 -6.21 4.41
N LEU A 16 6.17 -5.51 3.72
CA LEU A 16 5.97 -5.16 2.31
C LEU A 16 5.88 -6.42 1.41
N GLN A 17 6.75 -7.40 1.63
CA GLN A 17 6.74 -8.68 0.90
C GLN A 17 5.46 -9.47 1.17
N GLN A 18 5.02 -9.54 2.43
CA GLN A 18 3.78 -10.20 2.80
C GLN A 18 2.57 -9.54 2.15
N LEU A 19 2.48 -8.20 2.15
CA LEU A 19 1.41 -7.50 1.46
C LEU A 19 1.42 -7.81 -0.04
N LYS A 20 2.57 -7.73 -0.71
CA LYS A 20 2.67 -8.05 -2.14
C LYS A 20 2.22 -9.48 -2.45
N ALA A 21 2.63 -10.44 -1.64
CA ALA A 21 2.21 -11.84 -1.79
C ALA A 21 0.69 -12.02 -1.57
N GLN A 22 0.11 -11.32 -0.59
CA GLN A 22 -1.34 -11.35 -0.37
C GLN A 22 -2.10 -10.73 -1.55
N ILE A 23 -1.67 -9.56 -2.03
CA ILE A 23 -2.29 -8.89 -3.19
C ILE A 23 -2.20 -9.78 -4.43
N ALA A 24 -1.04 -10.38 -4.70
CA ALA A 24 -0.86 -11.31 -5.81
C ALA A 24 -1.79 -12.51 -5.72
N ASN A 25 -1.97 -13.09 -4.53
CA ASN A 25 -2.91 -14.20 -4.35
C ASN A 25 -4.37 -13.76 -4.48
N LEU A 26 -4.75 -12.63 -3.89
CA LEU A 26 -6.13 -12.12 -3.91
C LEU A 26 -6.61 -11.78 -5.33
N LEU A 27 -5.72 -11.21 -6.14
CA LEU A 27 -6.01 -10.80 -7.52
C LEU A 27 -5.59 -11.84 -8.55
N GLN A 28 -5.08 -13.01 -8.11
CA GLN A 28 -4.57 -14.08 -8.95
C GLN A 28 -3.56 -13.59 -10.00
N LEU A 29 -2.63 -12.72 -9.58
CA LEU A 29 -1.64 -12.10 -10.46
C LEU A 29 -0.50 -13.06 -10.76
N ASP A 30 -0.01 -13.01 -12.00
CA ASP A 30 1.21 -13.72 -12.39
C ASP A 30 2.44 -13.17 -11.65
N ALA A 31 3.46 -14.03 -11.49
CA ALA A 31 4.71 -13.68 -10.80
C ALA A 31 5.51 -12.57 -11.51
N GLU A 32 5.25 -12.34 -12.80
CA GLU A 32 5.80 -11.24 -13.60
C GLU A 32 5.08 -9.90 -13.38
N THR A 33 3.93 -9.91 -12.71
CA THR A 33 3.15 -8.70 -12.44
C THR A 33 3.87 -7.80 -11.45
N THR A 34 4.14 -6.56 -11.88
CA THR A 34 4.80 -5.59 -11.01
C THR A 34 3.79 -4.94 -10.07
N ILE A 35 3.97 -5.17 -8.77
CA ILE A 35 3.20 -4.56 -7.69
C ILE A 35 4.06 -3.48 -7.00
N SER A 36 3.60 -2.23 -7.12
CA SER A 36 4.19 -1.06 -6.47
C SER A 36 3.32 -0.63 -5.30
N ILE A 37 3.90 -0.48 -4.11
CA ILE A 37 3.18 -0.03 -2.92
C ILE A 37 3.90 1.19 -2.36
N ASN A 38 3.18 2.30 -2.23
CA ASN A 38 3.71 3.57 -1.75
C ASN A 38 2.81 4.11 -0.64
N GLN A 39 3.41 4.56 0.46
CA GLN A 39 2.70 5.30 1.49
C GLN A 39 3.01 6.80 1.37
N SER A 40 2.00 7.63 1.55
CA SER A 40 2.07 9.09 1.46
C SER A 40 1.35 9.71 2.65
N GLN A 41 1.81 10.86 3.11
CA GLN A 41 1.09 11.58 4.16
C GLN A 41 -0.14 12.25 3.58
N CYS A 42 -1.32 11.96 4.15
CA CYS A 42 -2.52 12.69 3.78
C CYS A 42 -2.45 14.07 4.45
N LYS A 43 -2.47 15.13 3.64
CA LYS A 43 -2.38 16.52 4.11
C LYS A 43 -3.75 17.18 4.30
N GLU A 44 -4.83 16.40 4.19
CA GLU A 44 -6.19 16.91 4.29
C GLU A 44 -6.68 16.95 5.75
N PRO A 45 -7.36 18.03 6.15
CA PRO A 45 -7.91 18.15 7.50
C PRO A 45 -8.99 17.09 7.72
N GLY A 46 -8.76 16.19 8.67
CA GLY A 46 -9.68 15.09 9.01
C GLY A 46 -9.34 13.73 8.40
N CYS A 47 -8.31 13.64 7.56
CA CYS A 47 -7.83 12.38 7.01
C CYS A 47 -6.75 11.78 7.92
N PRO A 48 -6.66 10.43 8.06
CA PRO A 48 -5.56 9.80 8.79
C PRO A 48 -4.21 10.25 8.23
N PRO A 49 -3.17 10.36 9.07
CA PRO A 49 -1.91 10.99 8.69
C PRO A 49 -1.18 10.27 7.56
N ILE A 50 -1.55 9.02 7.22
CA ILE A 50 -0.89 8.17 6.23
C ILE A 50 -1.93 7.47 5.35
N GLU A 51 -1.77 7.59 4.04
CA GLU A 51 -2.46 6.83 2.99
C GLU A 51 -1.45 5.87 2.33
N THR A 52 -1.89 4.67 2.00
CA THR A 52 -1.14 3.71 1.19
C THR A 52 -1.82 3.49 -0.15
N ALA A 53 -1.10 3.78 -1.23
CA ALA A 53 -1.50 3.49 -2.60
C ALA A 53 -0.79 2.22 -3.10
N ILE A 54 -1.57 1.29 -3.62
CA ILE A 54 -1.12 0.05 -4.26
C ILE A 54 -1.41 0.19 -5.75
N ILE A 55 -0.38 0.08 -6.57
CA ILE A 55 -0.45 0.18 -8.03
C ILE A 55 0.02 -1.13 -8.61
N ILE A 56 -0.79 -1.70 -9.50
CA ILE A 56 -0.55 -2.97 -10.15
C ILE A 56 -0.46 -2.72 -11.65
N LEU A 57 0.71 -3.00 -12.22
CA LEU A 57 1.00 -2.72 -13.62
C LEU A 57 0.44 -3.81 -14.54
N THR A 58 -0.89 -3.96 -14.54
CA THR A 58 -1.68 -4.82 -15.43
C THR A 58 -2.26 -4.03 -16.61
N GLN A 59 -2.99 -4.69 -17.50
CA GLN A 59 -3.78 -4.05 -18.56
C GLN A 59 -5.25 -4.43 -18.42
N PRO A 60 -6.13 -3.52 -17.95
CA PRO A 60 -5.86 -2.14 -17.52
C PRO A 60 -5.07 -2.06 -16.19
N THR A 61 -4.37 -0.95 -15.96
CA THR A 61 -3.65 -0.69 -14.70
C THR A 61 -4.64 -0.62 -13.55
N GLN A 62 -4.40 -1.37 -12.48
CA GLN A 62 -5.24 -1.33 -11.29
C GLN A 62 -4.57 -0.50 -10.20
N GLN A 63 -5.34 0.37 -9.55
CA GLN A 63 -4.86 1.20 -8.46
C GLN A 63 -5.86 1.13 -7.31
N TYR A 64 -5.33 0.84 -6.11
CA TYR A 64 -6.10 0.74 -4.87
C TYR A 64 -5.53 1.72 -3.87
N LYS A 65 -6.39 2.37 -3.08
CA LYS A 65 -5.99 3.30 -2.02
C LYS A 65 -6.56 2.86 -0.70
N ILE A 66 -5.72 2.84 0.32
CA ILE A 66 -6.09 2.47 1.68
C ILE A 66 -5.65 3.59 2.60
N HIS A 67 -6.59 4.19 3.34
CA HIS A 67 -6.35 5.27 4.29
C HIS A 67 -5.76 4.74 5.61
N LYS A 68 -4.66 3.98 5.52
CA LYS A 68 -3.90 3.41 6.63
C LYS A 68 -2.41 3.37 6.30
N ALA A 69 -1.58 3.38 7.33
CA ALA A 69 -0.16 3.12 7.19
C ALA A 69 0.09 1.65 6.79
N LEU A 70 1.17 1.41 6.03
CA LEU A 70 1.52 0.08 5.53
C LEU A 70 1.60 -1.01 6.63
N GLY A 71 2.07 -0.65 7.83
CA GLY A 71 2.16 -1.56 8.97
C GLY A 71 0.83 -1.91 9.64
N ASP A 72 -0.21 -1.12 9.40
CA ASP A 72 -1.56 -1.31 9.95
C ASP A 72 -2.53 -1.96 8.94
N ILE A 73 -2.08 -2.19 7.70
CA ILE A 73 -2.90 -2.82 6.65
C ILE A 73 -3.03 -4.31 6.93
N SER A 74 -4.26 -4.76 7.11
CA SER A 74 -4.59 -6.17 7.24
C SER A 74 -5.10 -6.76 5.92
N ALA A 75 -5.12 -8.09 5.81
CA ALA A 75 -5.71 -8.79 4.67
C ALA A 75 -7.16 -8.34 4.38
N ALA A 76 -7.95 -8.08 5.43
CA ALA A 76 -9.32 -7.58 5.31
C ALA A 76 -9.40 -6.19 4.66
N ASP A 77 -8.41 -5.32 4.92
CA ASP A 77 -8.34 -3.99 4.30
C ASP A 77 -8.01 -4.11 2.81
N LEU A 78 -7.12 -5.04 2.43
CA LEU A 78 -6.81 -5.34 1.03
C LEU A 78 -8.04 -5.84 0.28
N VAL A 79 -8.79 -6.77 0.86
CA VAL A 79 -10.04 -7.30 0.27
C VAL A 79 -11.05 -6.17 0.07
N LYS A 80 -11.26 -5.32 1.08
CA LYS A 80 -12.15 -4.16 0.95
C LYS A 80 -11.71 -3.22 -0.16
N ALA A 81 -10.43 -2.85 -0.19
CA ALA A 81 -9.88 -1.96 -1.21
C ALA A 81 -10.09 -2.52 -2.63
N VAL A 82 -9.93 -3.83 -2.80
CA VAL A 82 -10.18 -4.52 -4.08
C VAL A 82 -11.66 -4.61 -4.44
N GLN A 83 -12.56 -4.70 -3.45
CA GLN A 83 -14.00 -4.74 -3.67
C GLN A 83 -14.61 -3.36 -3.95
N GLU A 84 -13.98 -2.29 -3.46
CA GLU A 84 -14.45 -0.92 -3.60
C GLU A 84 -13.91 -0.20 -4.85
N SER A 85 -13.09 -0.89 -5.68
CA SER A 85 -12.45 -0.35 -6.89
C SER A 85 -13.22 -0.57 -8.19
#